data_AF-Q7P3U0-F1
#
_entry.id   AF-Q7P3U0-F1
#
_cell.length_a   1.000
_cell.length_b   1.000
_cell.length_c   1.000
_cell.angle_alpha   90.00
_cell.angle_beta   90.00
_cell.angle_gamma   90.00
#
_symmetry.space_group_name_H-M   'P 1'
#
loop_
_entity.id
_entity.type
_entity.pdbx_description
1 polymer ?
#
loop_
_entity_poly.entity_id
_entity_poly.type
_entity_poly.pdbx_seq_one_letter_code
_entity_poly.pdbx_strand_id
1 'polypeptide(L)'
;MKKNIDMVYSTSIKMVAILIFGTVTGIIANHFVALFATNFSKKNRKMLIRNIETLTLDQVSDFGVASLVTRMSNDNNNAQRLIVAFFQMILPSPIMVTISIFLTIKLSPSLALIPLFTILIFACAIVLTLFKSLPYILKVQKKLDRMTLVLRERFIGAKIIRAFDNSEKEKERFNNIGQDYADNYIIINKKFALLSPMAFALMSVIITLIIFFGAMKVLNNTLEIGSITAIVEYSLTTIAALIMSSMVLVQMPKAVVSIERIEEVLAVTSEIRDSEDLKDNSYYEGILKQNPISLTFDNVCFRYKGAEKQILKNISFSIKAGERLQ
;
A
#
# COMPACT_ATOMS: atom_id res chain seq x y z
N MET A 1 -6.02 -1.18 -57.69
CA MET A 1 -6.99 -1.55 -56.63
C MET A 1 -6.62 -2.83 -55.87
N LYS A 2 -6.40 -4.00 -56.50
CA LYS A 2 -6.05 -5.26 -55.78
C LYS A 2 -4.87 -5.14 -54.80
N LYS A 3 -3.74 -4.54 -55.23
CA LYS A 3 -2.53 -4.36 -54.40
C LYS A 3 -2.75 -3.52 -53.11
N ASN A 4 -3.72 -2.60 -53.11
CA ASN A 4 -4.07 -1.79 -51.93
C ASN A 4 -4.98 -2.57 -50.99
N ILE A 5 -5.85 -3.44 -51.52
CA ILE A 5 -6.72 -4.32 -50.75
C ILE A 5 -5.87 -5.40 -50.05
N ASP A 6 -4.91 -5.99 -50.76
CA ASP A 6 -3.97 -6.97 -50.18
C ASP A 6 -3.11 -6.38 -49.06
N MET A 7 -2.66 -5.12 -49.22
CA MET A 7 -1.93 -4.38 -48.17
C MET A 7 -2.79 -4.13 -46.93
N VAL A 8 -4.06 -3.77 -47.12
CA VAL A 8 -5.03 -3.61 -46.02
C VAL A 8 -5.24 -4.94 -45.31
N TYR A 9 -5.51 -6.04 -46.02
CA TYR A 9 -5.66 -7.35 -45.39
C TYR A 9 -4.41 -7.80 -44.63
N SER A 10 -3.21 -7.64 -45.22
CA SER A 10 -1.95 -7.97 -44.55
C SER A 10 -1.75 -7.16 -43.27
N THR A 11 -2.05 -5.86 -43.30
CA THR A 11 -1.92 -4.98 -42.14
C THR A 11 -2.94 -5.32 -41.05
N SER A 12 -4.19 -5.57 -41.43
CA SER A 12 -5.25 -6.00 -40.49
C SER A 12 -4.90 -7.32 -39.80
N ILE A 13 -4.37 -8.31 -40.52
CA ILE A 13 -3.93 -9.57 -39.94
C ILE A 13 -2.79 -9.35 -38.94
N LYS A 14 -1.82 -8.49 -39.26
CA LYS A 14 -0.74 -8.12 -38.33
C LYS A 14 -1.28 -7.43 -37.08
N MET A 15 -2.25 -6.52 -37.22
CA MET A 15 -2.89 -5.85 -36.08
C MET A 15 -3.61 -6.85 -35.16
N VAL A 16 -4.36 -7.80 -35.74
CA VAL A 16 -5.03 -8.86 -34.97
C VAL A 16 -4.02 -9.77 -34.27
N ALA A 17 -2.94 -10.15 -34.95
CA ALA A 17 -1.88 -10.95 -34.35
C ALA A 17 -1.21 -10.23 -33.16
N ILE A 18 -0.89 -8.94 -33.31
CA ILE A 18 -0.35 -8.11 -32.23
C ILE A 18 -1.34 -7.97 -31.08
N LEU A 19 -2.64 -7.80 -31.37
CA LEU A 19 -3.69 -7.73 -30.36
C LEU A 19 -3.79 -9.03 -29.54
N ILE A 20 -3.83 -10.18 -30.21
CA ILE A 20 -3.87 -11.50 -29.55
C ILE A 20 -2.61 -11.69 -28.70
N PHE A 21 -1.44 -11.42 -29.27
CA PHE A 21 -0.17 -11.55 -28.56
C PHE A 21 -0.10 -10.61 -27.34
N GLY A 22 -0.50 -9.35 -27.49
CA GLY A 22 -0.58 -8.36 -26.42
C GLY A 22 -1.55 -8.76 -25.32
N THR A 23 -2.69 -9.35 -25.68
CA THR A 23 -3.69 -9.82 -24.72
C THR A 23 -3.17 -11.04 -23.94
N VAL A 24 -2.58 -12.03 -24.63
CA VAL A 24 -2.01 -13.23 -23.99
C VAL A 24 -0.87 -12.85 -23.05
N THR A 25 0.07 -12.02 -23.51
CA THR A 25 1.17 -11.54 -22.66
C THR A 25 0.66 -10.71 -21.49
N GLY A 26 -0.37 -9.88 -21.69
CA GLY A 26 -1.04 -9.13 -20.62
C GLY A 26 -1.69 -10.02 -19.56
N ILE A 27 -2.35 -11.11 -19.97
CA ILE A 27 -2.93 -12.09 -19.04
C ILE A 27 -1.83 -12.78 -18.23
N ILE A 28 -0.76 -13.23 -18.91
CA ILE A 28 0.39 -13.88 -18.26
C ILE A 28 1.06 -12.92 -17.26
N ALA A 29 1.30 -11.67 -17.64
CA ALA A 29 1.88 -10.66 -16.77
C ALA A 29 1.00 -10.42 -15.53
N ASN A 30 -0.31 -10.24 -15.71
CA ASN A 30 -1.24 -10.06 -14.61
C ASN A 30 -1.29 -11.28 -13.67
N HIS A 31 -1.19 -12.49 -14.23
CA HIS A 31 -1.10 -13.71 -13.44
C HIS A 31 0.16 -13.72 -12.56
N PHE A 32 1.33 -13.40 -13.11
CA PHE A 32 2.57 -13.31 -12.33
C PHE A 32 2.53 -12.20 -11.27
N VAL A 33 1.94 -11.05 -11.57
CA VAL A 33 1.74 -9.96 -10.59
C VAL A 33 0.84 -10.42 -9.45
N ALA A 34 -0.26 -11.12 -9.76
CA ALA A 34 -1.15 -11.68 -8.74
C ALA A 34 -0.46 -12.75 -7.88
N LEU A 35 0.32 -13.63 -8.51
CA LEU A 35 1.10 -14.65 -7.82
C LEU A 35 2.15 -14.02 -6.87
N PHE A 36 2.88 -13.02 -7.37
CA PHE A 36 3.88 -12.29 -6.59
C PHE A 36 3.26 -11.58 -5.39
N ALA A 37 2.19 -10.80 -5.60
CA ALA A 37 1.52 -10.07 -4.53
C ALA A 37 0.91 -11.00 -3.47
N THR A 38 0.35 -12.13 -3.89
CA THR A 38 -0.22 -13.13 -2.97
C THR A 38 0.87 -13.86 -2.19
N ASN A 39 1.98 -14.23 -2.83
CA ASN A 39 3.11 -14.87 -2.16
C ASN A 39 3.81 -13.93 -1.18
N PHE A 40 3.97 -12.66 -1.51
CA PHE A 40 4.43 -11.62 -0.59
C PHE A 40 3.54 -11.60 0.67
N SER A 41 2.24 -11.52 0.46
CA SER A 41 1.25 -11.48 1.54
C SER A 41 1.23 -12.74 2.41
N LYS A 42 1.40 -13.92 1.78
CA LYS A 42 1.53 -15.20 2.47
C LYS A 42 2.79 -15.26 3.32
N LYS A 43 3.94 -14.83 2.77
CA LYS A 43 5.22 -14.83 3.48
C LYS A 43 5.19 -13.89 4.68
N ASN A 44 4.66 -12.67 4.51
CA ASN A 44 4.52 -11.70 5.61
C ASN A 44 3.62 -12.25 6.72
N ARG A 45 2.46 -12.83 6.39
CA ARG A 45 1.59 -13.46 7.41
C ARG A 45 2.32 -14.57 8.17
N LYS A 46 3.07 -15.42 7.47
CA LYS A 46 3.85 -16.50 8.10
C LYS A 46 4.95 -15.94 9.01
N MET A 47 5.64 -14.88 8.59
CA MET A 47 6.66 -14.22 9.41
C MET A 47 6.03 -13.56 10.65
N LEU A 48 4.91 -12.87 10.50
CA LEU A 48 4.19 -12.25 11.62
C LEU A 48 3.74 -13.30 12.64
N ILE A 49 3.09 -14.38 12.20
CA ILE A 49 2.64 -15.45 13.11
C ILE A 49 3.82 -16.04 13.86
N ARG A 50 4.91 -16.40 13.15
CA ARG A 50 6.11 -16.94 13.77
C ARG A 50 6.75 -15.98 14.77
N ASN A 51 6.79 -14.69 14.46
CA ASN A 51 7.34 -13.73 15.39
C ASN A 51 6.44 -13.59 16.62
N ILE A 52 5.12 -13.49 16.44
CA ILE A 52 4.16 -13.41 17.55
C ILE A 52 4.24 -14.64 18.46
N GLU A 53 4.46 -15.83 17.90
CA GLU A 53 4.63 -17.08 18.66
C GLU A 53 5.90 -17.10 19.54
N THR A 54 6.93 -16.31 19.21
CA THR A 54 8.15 -16.23 20.03
C THR A 54 8.09 -15.13 21.10
N LEU A 55 7.16 -14.19 20.99
CA LEU A 55 7.02 -13.08 21.94
C LEU A 55 6.44 -13.55 23.28
N THR A 56 6.83 -12.86 24.36
CA THR A 56 6.22 -13.08 25.67
C THR A 56 4.79 -12.55 25.72
N LEU A 57 3.99 -13.00 26.68
CA LEU A 57 2.62 -12.50 26.88
C LEU A 57 2.58 -10.98 27.11
N ASP A 58 3.58 -10.43 27.81
CA ASP A 58 3.69 -8.99 28.04
C ASP A 58 3.95 -8.24 26.72
N GLN A 59 4.85 -8.75 25.87
CA GLN A 59 5.13 -8.16 24.56
C GLN A 59 3.93 -8.23 23.61
N VAL A 60 3.16 -9.32 23.64
CA VAL A 60 1.91 -9.44 22.87
C VAL A 60 0.85 -8.47 23.40
N SER A 61 0.79 -8.27 24.72
CA SER A 61 -0.10 -7.32 25.37
C SER A 61 0.22 -5.87 25.01
N ASP A 62 1.51 -5.52 24.91
CA ASP A 62 1.99 -4.17 24.53
C ASP A 62 1.44 -3.73 23.15
N PHE A 63 1.32 -4.65 22.18
CA PHE A 63 0.67 -4.37 20.89
C PHE A 63 -0.87 -4.46 20.94
N GLY A 64 -1.38 -5.40 21.74
CA GLY A 64 -2.80 -5.75 21.81
C GLY A 64 -3.26 -6.68 20.69
N VAL A 65 -3.97 -7.76 21.07
CA VAL A 65 -4.43 -8.82 20.14
C VAL A 65 -5.21 -8.26 18.94
N ALA A 66 -6.10 -7.28 19.16
CA ALA A 66 -6.88 -6.67 18.08
C ALA A 66 -5.99 -5.94 17.05
N SER A 67 -4.93 -5.26 17.50
CA SER A 67 -3.96 -4.59 16.63
C SER A 67 -3.22 -5.62 15.78
N LEU A 68 -2.73 -6.69 16.39
CA LEU A 68 -2.04 -7.78 15.68
C LEU A 68 -2.91 -8.43 14.61
N VAL A 69 -4.20 -8.66 14.90
CA VAL A 69 -5.16 -9.17 13.90
C VAL A 69 -5.32 -8.20 12.74
N THR A 70 -5.43 -6.88 12.99
CA THR A 70 -5.52 -5.88 11.91
C THR A 70 -4.25 -5.78 11.08
N ARG A 71 -3.05 -5.89 11.70
CA ARG A 71 -1.76 -5.90 11.01
C ARG A 71 -1.62 -7.15 10.12
N MET A 72 -2.06 -8.31 10.61
CA MET A 72 -2.05 -9.56 9.84
C MET A 72 -3.04 -9.59 8.67
N SER A 73 -4.15 -8.87 8.80
CA SER A 73 -5.25 -8.84 7.81
C SER A 73 -5.20 -7.61 6.91
N ASN A 74 -5.71 -6.48 7.40
CA ASN A 74 -5.93 -5.24 6.64
C ASN A 74 -4.63 -4.61 6.17
N ASP A 75 -3.59 -4.55 7.00
CA ASP A 75 -2.33 -3.94 6.59
C ASP A 75 -1.64 -4.72 5.50
N ASN A 76 -1.60 -6.04 5.65
CA ASN A 76 -1.06 -6.92 4.63
C ASN A 76 -1.87 -6.83 3.32
N ASN A 77 -3.19 -6.69 3.40
CA ASN A 77 -4.04 -6.47 2.22
C ASN A 77 -3.77 -5.10 1.55
N ASN A 78 -3.51 -4.04 2.31
CA ASN A 78 -3.18 -2.73 1.75
C ASN A 78 -1.83 -2.78 1.01
N ALA A 79 -0.81 -3.42 1.61
CA ALA A 79 0.49 -3.64 0.98
C ALA A 79 0.35 -4.49 -0.30
N GLN A 80 -0.44 -5.57 -0.25
CA GLN A 80 -0.74 -6.41 -1.41
C GLN A 80 -1.36 -5.62 -2.57
N ARG A 81 -2.37 -4.80 -2.27
CA ARG A 81 -3.06 -3.98 -3.27
C ARG A 81 -2.13 -2.94 -3.88
N LEU A 82 -1.24 -2.34 -3.08
CA LEU A 82 -0.24 -1.40 -3.61
C LEU A 82 0.69 -2.10 -4.61
N ILE A 83 1.18 -3.31 -4.30
CA ILE A 83 2.05 -4.07 -5.21
C ILE A 83 1.32 -4.30 -6.54
N VAL A 84 0.08 -4.80 -6.51
CA VAL A 84 -0.70 -5.04 -7.73
C VAL A 84 -0.89 -3.74 -8.52
N ALA A 85 -1.33 -2.67 -7.86
CA ALA A 85 -1.57 -1.38 -8.49
C ALA A 85 -0.28 -0.76 -9.08
N PHE A 86 0.85 -0.92 -8.39
CA PHE A 86 2.15 -0.45 -8.88
C PHE A 86 2.51 -1.13 -10.20
N PHE A 87 2.46 -2.47 -10.27
CA PHE A 87 2.80 -3.21 -11.48
C PHE A 87 1.80 -2.98 -12.62
N GLN A 88 0.52 -2.74 -12.31
CA GLN A 88 -0.52 -2.57 -13.33
C GLN A 88 -0.69 -1.14 -13.84
N MET A 89 -0.38 -0.12 -13.02
CA MET A 89 -0.72 1.27 -13.35
C MET A 89 0.49 2.20 -13.28
N ILE A 90 1.39 2.03 -12.30
CA ILE A 90 2.57 2.90 -12.17
C ILE A 90 3.68 2.46 -13.14
N LEU A 91 4.05 1.19 -13.13
CA LEU A 91 5.16 0.65 -13.94
C LEU A 91 4.95 0.82 -15.46
N PRO A 92 3.74 0.63 -16.02
CA PRO A 92 3.52 0.84 -17.46
C PRO A 92 3.57 2.31 -17.87
N SER A 93 3.27 3.25 -16.97
CA SER A 93 3.21 4.68 -17.29
C SER A 93 4.51 5.26 -17.88
N PRO A 94 5.70 5.10 -17.26
CA PRO A 94 6.96 5.59 -17.85
C PRO A 94 7.36 4.83 -19.12
N ILE A 95 6.98 3.55 -19.25
CA ILE A 95 7.21 2.75 -20.47
C ILE A 95 6.39 3.34 -21.62
N MET A 96 5.10 3.61 -21.39
CA MET A 96 4.20 4.23 -22.36
C MET A 96 4.70 5.61 -22.78
N VAL A 97 5.13 6.45 -21.83
CA VAL A 97 5.73 7.76 -22.12
C VAL A 97 6.93 7.61 -23.06
N THR A 98 7.84 6.69 -22.74
CA THR A 98 9.08 6.48 -23.51
C THR A 98 8.77 5.98 -24.92
N ILE A 99 7.89 4.97 -25.05
CA ILE A 99 7.51 4.39 -26.34
C ILE A 99 6.75 5.42 -27.18
N SER A 100 5.79 6.14 -26.61
CA SER A 100 4.98 7.15 -27.29
C SER A 100 5.85 8.28 -27.86
N ILE A 101 6.77 8.82 -27.05
CA ILE A 101 7.70 9.86 -27.50
C ILE A 101 8.62 9.30 -28.60
N PHE A 102 9.18 8.11 -28.42
CA PHE A 102 10.06 7.49 -29.42
C PHE A 102 9.36 7.26 -30.77
N LEU A 103 8.13 6.73 -30.76
CA LEU A 103 7.34 6.53 -31.97
C LEU A 103 6.95 7.85 -32.63
N THR A 104 6.64 8.87 -31.83
CA THR A 104 6.35 10.20 -32.35
C THR A 104 7.58 10.84 -33.01
N ILE A 105 8.76 10.71 -32.41
CA ILE A 105 10.03 11.20 -33.00
C ILE A 105 10.29 10.52 -34.34
N LYS A 106 10.03 9.21 -34.45
CA LYS A 106 10.18 8.47 -35.71
C LYS A 106 9.25 8.98 -36.82
N LEU A 107 8.04 9.39 -36.48
CA LEU A 107 7.08 9.94 -37.45
C LEU A 107 7.42 11.38 -37.82
N SER A 108 7.66 12.24 -36.83
CA SER A 108 8.06 13.62 -37.06
C SER A 108 8.75 14.21 -35.83
N PRO A 109 10.09 14.41 -35.87
CA PRO A 109 10.85 14.98 -34.76
C PRO A 109 10.34 16.35 -34.31
N SER A 110 9.89 17.18 -35.25
CA SER A 110 9.34 18.51 -34.96
C SER A 110 8.00 18.46 -34.22
N LEU A 111 7.14 17.46 -34.47
CA LEU A 111 5.85 17.31 -33.78
C LEU A 111 6.02 16.67 -32.41
N ALA A 112 7.10 15.92 -32.17
CA ALA A 112 7.37 15.23 -30.90
C ALA A 112 7.53 16.17 -29.69
N LEU A 113 7.88 17.43 -29.93
CA LEU A 113 7.94 18.44 -28.87
C LEU A 113 6.58 18.65 -28.19
N ILE A 114 5.47 18.56 -28.94
CA ILE A 114 4.12 18.80 -28.43
C ILE A 114 3.74 17.77 -27.33
N PRO A 115 3.77 16.44 -27.58
CA PRO A 115 3.53 15.46 -26.53
C PRO A 115 4.58 15.51 -25.44
N LEU A 116 5.85 15.73 -25.76
CA LEU A 116 6.91 15.83 -24.76
C LEU A 116 6.61 16.91 -23.71
N PHE A 117 6.31 18.14 -24.14
CA PHE A 117 5.98 19.23 -23.21
C PHE A 117 4.69 18.97 -22.45
N THR A 118 3.66 18.43 -23.12
CA THR A 118 2.37 18.14 -22.49
C THR A 118 2.51 17.08 -21.39
N ILE A 119 3.24 16.00 -21.68
CA ILE A 119 3.55 14.94 -20.72
C ILE A 119 4.36 15.50 -19.55
N LEU A 120 5.38 16.33 -19.82
CA LEU A 120 6.21 16.93 -18.77
C LEU A 120 5.38 17.84 -17.85
N ILE A 121 4.51 18.68 -18.42
CA ILE A 121 3.59 19.54 -17.68
C ILE A 121 2.68 18.70 -16.80
N PHE A 122 2.08 17.63 -17.36
CA PHE A 122 1.17 16.77 -16.60
C PHE A 122 1.88 15.98 -15.50
N ALA A 123 3.04 15.40 -15.79
CA ALA A 123 3.88 14.71 -14.81
C ALA A 123 4.30 15.66 -13.67
N CYS A 124 4.69 16.89 -14.00
CA CYS A 124 4.99 17.91 -13.00
C CYS A 124 3.76 18.23 -12.13
N ALA A 125 2.58 18.36 -12.72
CA ALA A 125 1.34 18.59 -11.97
C ALA A 125 1.02 17.44 -11.00
N ILE A 126 1.22 16.19 -11.42
CA ILE A 126 1.06 15.00 -10.56
C ILE A 126 2.03 15.08 -9.37
N VAL A 127 3.31 15.30 -9.64
CA VAL A 127 4.36 15.37 -8.61
C VAL A 127 4.08 16.51 -7.63
N LEU A 128 3.77 17.71 -8.12
CA LEU A 128 3.43 18.86 -7.29
C LEU A 128 2.19 18.60 -6.42
N THR A 129 1.17 17.95 -6.98
CA THR A 129 -0.05 17.59 -6.26
C THR A 129 0.25 16.60 -5.14
N LEU A 130 1.09 15.60 -5.41
CA LEU A 130 1.52 14.62 -4.43
C LEU A 130 2.30 15.29 -3.28
N PHE A 131 3.35 16.05 -3.57
CA PHE A 131 4.17 16.73 -2.57
C PHE A 131 3.34 17.70 -1.71
N LYS A 132 2.45 18.47 -2.33
CA LYS A 132 1.56 19.40 -1.62
C LYS A 132 0.48 18.70 -0.79
N SER A 133 0.15 17.45 -1.09
CA SER A 133 -0.90 16.69 -0.40
C SER A 133 -0.36 15.78 0.70
N LEU A 134 0.89 15.34 0.60
CA LEU A 134 1.55 14.47 1.57
C LEU A 134 1.39 14.90 3.04
N PRO A 135 1.64 16.17 3.44
CA PRO A 135 1.47 16.56 4.84
C PRO A 135 0.01 16.47 5.32
N TYR A 136 -0.97 16.66 4.43
CA TYR A 136 -2.38 16.52 4.75
C TYR A 136 -2.76 15.04 4.88
N ILE A 137 -2.23 14.18 4.01
CA ILE A 137 -2.48 12.73 4.06
C ILE A 137 -2.00 12.15 5.40
N LEU A 138 -0.80 12.55 5.86
CA LEU A 138 -0.28 12.15 7.17
C LEU A 138 -1.11 12.70 8.34
N LYS A 139 -1.64 13.93 8.23
CA LYS A 139 -2.53 14.52 9.25
C LYS A 139 -3.90 13.83 9.32
N VAL A 140 -4.50 13.49 8.18
CA VAL A 140 -5.81 12.82 8.10
C VAL A 140 -5.77 11.47 8.82
N GLN A 141 -4.69 10.71 8.69
CA GLN A 141 -4.55 9.44 9.42
C GLN A 141 -4.63 9.64 10.94
N LYS A 142 -3.85 10.59 11.49
CA LYS A 142 -3.90 10.91 12.93
C LYS A 142 -5.29 11.39 13.39
N LYS A 143 -6.00 12.13 12.54
CA LYS A 143 -7.38 12.58 12.83
C LYS A 143 -8.38 11.43 12.81
N LEU A 144 -8.23 10.48 11.88
CA LEU A 144 -9.03 9.26 11.83
C LEU A 144 -8.85 8.42 13.10
N ASP A 145 -7.60 8.28 13.57
CA ASP A 145 -7.29 7.56 14.80
C ASP A 145 -7.96 8.23 16.01
N ARG A 146 -7.87 9.56 16.12
CA ARG A 146 -8.53 10.33 17.18
C ARG A 146 -10.06 10.21 17.11
N MET A 147 -10.64 10.27 15.91
CA MET A 147 -12.07 10.09 15.72
C MET A 147 -12.53 8.70 16.18
N THR A 148 -11.76 7.67 15.84
CA THR A 148 -12.03 6.28 16.23
C THR A 148 -11.92 6.10 17.75
N LEU A 149 -10.94 6.73 18.40
CA LEU A 149 -10.78 6.73 19.85
C LEU A 149 -12.01 7.33 20.55
N VAL A 150 -12.43 8.54 20.16
CA VAL A 150 -13.60 9.20 20.76
C VAL A 150 -14.88 8.42 20.50
N LEU A 151 -15.02 7.81 19.32
CA LEU A 151 -16.15 6.93 19.03
C LEU A 151 -16.20 5.73 20.01
N ARG A 152 -15.04 5.10 20.28
CA ARG A 152 -14.91 3.99 21.23
C ARG A 152 -15.23 4.43 22.67
N GLU A 153 -14.70 5.57 23.11
CA GLU A 153 -15.00 6.16 24.43
C GLU A 153 -16.51 6.37 24.61
N ARG A 154 -17.19 6.90 23.58
CA ARG A 154 -18.65 7.12 23.61
C ARG A 154 -19.44 5.81 23.71
N PHE A 155 -19.04 4.76 23.01
CA PHE A 155 -19.72 3.47 23.11
C PHE A 155 -19.56 2.82 24.49
N ILE A 156 -18.35 2.82 25.04
CA ILE A 156 -18.09 2.28 26.39
C ILE A 156 -18.79 3.12 27.46
N GLY A 157 -18.70 4.45 27.33
CA GLY A 157 -19.24 5.43 28.27
C GLY A 157 -20.73 5.74 28.08
N ALA A 158 -21.44 5.07 27.17
CA ALA A 158 -22.81 5.45 26.78
C ALA A 158 -23.78 5.56 27.97
N LYS A 159 -23.68 4.65 28.94
CA LYS A 159 -24.51 4.69 30.17
C LYS A 159 -24.19 5.89 31.06
N ILE A 160 -22.90 6.20 31.21
CA ILE A 160 -22.42 7.34 32.02
C ILE A 160 -22.83 8.66 31.37
N ILE A 161 -22.63 8.79 30.05
CA ILE A 161 -23.01 9.99 29.30
C ILE A 161 -24.50 10.30 29.45
N ARG A 162 -25.36 9.27 29.39
CA ARG A 162 -26.82 9.41 29.59
C ARG A 162 -27.18 9.71 31.05
N ALA A 163 -26.50 9.09 32.01
CA ALA A 163 -26.74 9.33 33.44
C ALA A 163 -26.43 10.78 33.87
N PHE A 164 -25.48 11.44 33.19
CA PHE A 164 -25.11 12.84 33.43
C PHE A 164 -25.71 13.83 32.41
N ASP A 165 -26.67 13.41 31.58
CA ASP A 165 -27.32 14.21 30.52
C ASP A 165 -26.33 14.97 29.59
N ASN A 166 -25.16 14.38 29.34
CA ASN A 166 -24.07 15.02 28.57
C ASN A 166 -24.08 14.67 27.07
N SER A 167 -25.21 14.15 26.56
CA SER A 167 -25.30 13.59 25.21
C SER A 167 -25.03 14.61 24.10
N GLU A 168 -25.60 15.82 24.20
CA GLU A 168 -25.37 16.89 23.20
C GLU A 168 -23.94 17.43 23.26
N LYS A 169 -23.35 17.58 24.46
CA LYS A 169 -21.96 18.01 24.62
C LYS A 169 -20.98 17.03 23.96
N GLU A 170 -21.19 15.73 24.13
CA GLU A 170 -20.36 14.69 23.49
C GLU A 170 -20.61 14.58 21.97
N LYS A 171 -21.83 14.91 21.51
CA LYS A 171 -22.12 15.01 20.08
C LYS A 171 -21.40 16.20 19.45
N GLU A 172 -21.38 17.36 20.11
CA GLU A 172 -20.63 18.53 19.63
C GLU A 172 -19.11 18.26 19.60
N ARG A 173 -18.57 17.66 20.66
CA ARG A 173 -17.16 17.21 20.70
C ARG A 173 -16.83 16.28 19.53
N PHE A 174 -17.70 15.31 19.25
CA PHE A 174 -17.53 14.40 18.11
C PHE A 174 -17.63 15.13 16.76
N ASN A 175 -18.61 16.01 16.59
CA ASN A 175 -18.78 16.79 15.37
C ASN A 175 -17.54 17.64 15.07
N ASN A 176 -16.95 18.29 16.08
CA ASN A 176 -15.73 19.08 15.89
C ASN A 176 -14.56 18.22 15.40
N ILE A 177 -14.40 17.00 15.91
CA ILE A 177 -13.35 16.06 15.46
C ILE A 177 -13.65 15.53 14.06
N GLY A 178 -14.91 15.21 13.77
CA GLY A 178 -15.36 14.72 12.47
C GLY A 178 -15.21 15.79 11.38
N GLN A 179 -15.52 17.05 11.69
CA GLN A 179 -15.37 18.18 10.78
C GLN A 179 -13.90 18.42 10.45
N ASP A 180 -13.02 18.38 11.46
CA ASP A 180 -11.59 18.56 11.26
C ASP A 180 -10.96 17.44 10.39
N TYR A 181 -11.43 16.19 10.55
CA TYR A 181 -11.10 15.09 9.63
C TYR A 181 -11.61 15.37 8.21
N ALA A 182 -12.89 15.73 8.08
CA ALA A 182 -13.55 15.98 6.80
C ALA A 182 -12.87 17.11 6.01
N ASP A 183 -12.59 18.25 6.65
CA ASP A 183 -11.97 19.40 6.01
C ASP A 183 -10.59 19.06 5.42
N ASN A 184 -9.77 18.31 6.18
CA ASN A 184 -8.47 17.88 5.69
C ASN A 184 -8.59 16.86 4.55
N TYR A 185 -9.55 15.94 4.62
CA TYR A 185 -9.79 14.98 3.55
C TYR A 185 -10.35 15.62 2.27
N ILE A 186 -11.19 16.65 2.41
CA ILE A 186 -11.69 17.47 1.30
C ILE A 186 -10.55 18.24 0.64
N ILE A 187 -9.62 18.82 1.41
CA ILE A 187 -8.45 19.52 0.84
C ILE A 187 -7.61 18.57 -0.03
N ILE A 188 -7.37 17.34 0.42
CA ILE A 188 -6.64 16.32 -0.36
C ILE A 188 -7.41 16.01 -1.65
N ASN A 189 -8.69 15.65 -1.55
CA ASN A 189 -9.47 15.28 -2.73
C ASN A 189 -9.65 16.43 -3.71
N LYS A 190 -9.80 17.68 -3.25
CA LYS A 190 -9.85 18.86 -4.12
C LYS A 190 -8.55 19.03 -4.92
N LYS A 191 -7.38 18.79 -4.31
CA LYS A 191 -6.09 18.86 -5.02
C LYS A 191 -5.99 17.81 -6.12
N PHE A 192 -6.38 16.57 -5.84
CA PHE A 192 -6.37 15.49 -6.84
C PHE A 192 -7.46 15.63 -7.90
N ALA A 193 -8.63 16.19 -7.53
CA ALA A 193 -9.73 16.42 -8.46
C ALA A 193 -9.35 17.38 -9.59
N LEU A 194 -8.34 18.26 -9.41
CA LEU A 194 -7.84 19.15 -10.46
C LEU A 194 -7.06 18.41 -11.56
N LEU A 195 -6.51 17.22 -11.29
CA LEU A 195 -5.74 16.47 -12.29
C LEU A 195 -6.60 16.01 -13.47
N SER A 196 -7.86 15.63 -13.24
CA SER A 196 -8.73 15.16 -14.32
C SER A 196 -9.15 16.28 -15.30
N PRO A 197 -9.68 17.44 -14.85
CA PRO A 197 -9.95 18.58 -15.73
C PRO A 197 -8.69 19.08 -16.42
N MET A 198 -7.55 19.11 -15.73
CA MET A 198 -6.26 19.48 -16.34
C MET A 198 -5.87 18.50 -17.44
N ALA A 199 -6.04 17.19 -17.23
CA ALA A 199 -5.76 16.18 -18.24
C ALA A 199 -6.63 16.35 -19.48
N PHE A 200 -7.95 16.55 -19.30
CA PHE A 200 -8.86 16.78 -20.43
C PHE A 200 -8.54 18.09 -21.18
N ALA A 201 -8.21 19.17 -20.47
CA ALA A 201 -7.79 20.41 -21.09
C ALA A 201 -6.49 20.22 -21.89
N LEU A 202 -5.50 19.52 -21.33
CA LEU A 202 -4.26 19.18 -22.02
C LEU A 202 -4.52 18.29 -23.24
N MET A 203 -5.43 17.31 -23.15
CA MET A 203 -5.87 16.48 -24.28
C MET A 203 -6.49 17.32 -25.40
N SER A 204 -7.34 18.29 -25.09
CA SER A 204 -7.89 19.19 -26.10
C SER A 204 -6.80 20.03 -26.76
N VAL A 205 -5.90 20.61 -25.97
CA VAL A 205 -4.80 21.44 -26.47
C VAL A 205 -3.84 20.62 -27.36
N ILE A 206 -3.43 19.42 -26.92
CA ILE A 206 -2.52 18.58 -27.70
C ILE A 206 -3.15 18.11 -29.01
N ILE A 207 -4.43 17.71 -29.01
CA ILE A 207 -5.14 17.35 -30.24
C ILE A 207 -5.14 18.55 -31.19
N THR A 208 -5.52 19.73 -30.72
CA THR A 208 -5.57 20.94 -31.56
C THR A 208 -4.20 21.28 -32.14
N LEU A 209 -3.14 21.28 -31.32
CA LEU A 209 -1.79 21.61 -31.77
C LEU A 209 -1.26 20.57 -32.77
N ILE A 210 -1.43 19.27 -32.49
CA ILE A 210 -1.00 18.21 -33.41
C ILE A 210 -1.74 18.31 -34.74
N ILE A 211 -3.06 18.55 -34.73
CA ILE A 211 -3.83 18.69 -35.96
C ILE A 211 -3.39 19.95 -36.72
N PHE A 212 -3.23 21.09 -36.05
CA PHE A 212 -2.84 22.35 -36.68
C PHE A 212 -1.45 22.26 -37.34
N PHE A 213 -0.42 21.88 -36.56
CA PHE A 213 0.94 21.74 -37.08
C PHE A 213 1.11 20.55 -38.01
N GLY A 214 0.36 19.46 -37.77
CA GLY A 214 0.33 18.29 -38.63
C GLY A 214 -0.30 18.57 -39.98
N ALA A 215 -1.42 19.31 -40.02
CA ALA A 215 -2.10 19.67 -41.27
C ALA A 215 -1.18 20.48 -42.19
N MET A 216 -0.43 21.46 -41.65
CA MET A 216 0.58 22.18 -42.44
C MET A 216 1.64 21.26 -43.04
N LYS A 217 2.05 20.21 -42.32
CA LYS A 217 3.02 19.22 -42.82
C LYS A 217 2.46 18.29 -43.88
N VAL A 218 1.18 17.91 -43.76
CA VAL A 218 0.46 17.13 -44.77
C VAL A 218 0.29 17.95 -46.04
N LEU A 219 -0.07 19.24 -45.93
CA LEU A 219 -0.16 20.14 -47.08
C LEU A 219 1.19 20.29 -47.81
N ASN A 220 2.29 20.25 -47.07
CA ASN A 220 3.65 20.28 -47.62
C ASN A 220 4.17 18.89 -48.07
N ASN A 221 3.34 17.84 -48.09
CA ASN A 221 3.70 16.45 -48.41
C ASN A 221 4.88 15.89 -47.58
N THR A 222 5.10 16.42 -46.39
CA THR A 222 6.19 15.99 -45.47
C THR A 222 5.73 14.99 -44.42
N LEU A 223 4.41 14.75 -44.32
CA LEU A 223 3.80 13.87 -43.35
C LEU A 223 2.51 13.28 -43.92
N GLU A 224 2.25 12.01 -43.67
CA GLU A 224 0.98 11.38 -44.05
C GLU A 224 -0.12 11.67 -43.02
N ILE A 225 -1.37 11.76 -43.47
CA ILE A 225 -2.50 12.02 -42.56
C ILE A 225 -2.65 10.94 -41.47
N GLY A 226 -2.33 9.69 -41.79
CA GLY A 226 -2.32 8.58 -40.82
C GLY A 226 -1.27 8.75 -39.71
N SER A 227 -0.20 9.49 -39.98
CA SER A 227 0.81 9.81 -38.95
C SER A 227 0.28 10.81 -37.93
N ILE A 228 -0.57 11.77 -38.35
CA ILE A 228 -1.23 12.70 -37.41
C ILE A 228 -2.13 11.93 -36.45
N THR A 229 -2.97 11.03 -36.98
CA THR A 229 -3.88 10.23 -36.15
C THR A 229 -3.11 9.32 -35.20
N ALA A 230 -1.98 8.75 -35.62
CA ALA A 230 -1.12 7.95 -34.76
C ALA A 230 -0.51 8.78 -33.61
N ILE A 231 0.03 9.96 -33.91
CA ILE A 231 0.62 10.85 -32.88
C ILE A 231 -0.42 11.31 -31.87
N VAL A 232 -1.65 11.62 -32.32
CA VAL A 232 -2.77 11.93 -31.42
C VAL A 232 -3.05 10.76 -30.49
N GLU A 233 -3.19 9.55 -31.04
CA GLU A 233 -3.51 8.36 -30.25
C GLU A 233 -2.40 8.01 -29.24
N TYR A 234 -1.13 8.09 -29.66
CA TYR A 234 0.02 7.91 -28.75
C TYR A 234 0.01 8.91 -27.61
N SER A 235 -0.41 10.15 -27.88
CA SER A 235 -0.52 11.20 -26.86
C SER A 235 -1.67 10.90 -25.88
N LEU A 236 -2.85 10.55 -26.39
CA LEU A 236 -4.04 10.26 -25.57
C LEU A 236 -3.83 9.05 -24.65
N THR A 237 -3.32 7.95 -25.20
CA THR A 237 -3.01 6.74 -24.45
C THR A 237 -1.97 7.00 -23.34
N THR A 238 -0.98 7.85 -23.62
CA THR A 238 0.04 8.22 -22.62
C THR A 238 -0.55 9.06 -21.48
N ILE A 239 -1.39 10.06 -21.79
CA ILE A 239 -2.06 10.86 -20.75
C ILE A 239 -3.00 9.97 -19.93
N ALA A 240 -3.75 9.06 -20.54
CA ALA A 240 -4.60 8.11 -19.84
C ALA A 240 -3.80 7.22 -18.86
N ALA A 241 -2.63 6.73 -19.27
CA ALA A 241 -1.73 5.97 -18.40
C ALA A 241 -1.22 6.80 -17.20
N LEU A 242 -0.92 8.09 -17.41
CA LEU A 242 -0.52 9.01 -16.34
C LEU A 242 -1.68 9.33 -15.36
N ILE A 243 -2.92 9.42 -15.86
CA ILE A 243 -4.10 9.57 -15.00
C ILE A 243 -4.24 8.33 -14.10
N MET A 244 -4.18 7.12 -14.66
CA MET A 244 -4.29 5.89 -13.87
C MET A 244 -3.17 5.75 -12.83
N SER A 245 -1.93 6.10 -13.18
CA SER A 245 -0.82 6.06 -12.23
C SER A 245 -1.01 7.05 -11.08
N SER A 246 -1.57 8.24 -11.36
CA SER A 246 -1.86 9.25 -10.34
C SER A 246 -2.88 8.78 -9.29
N MET A 247 -3.85 7.93 -9.67
CA MET A 247 -4.85 7.38 -8.73
C MET A 247 -4.19 6.47 -7.68
N VAL A 248 -3.14 5.74 -8.07
CA VAL A 248 -2.39 4.87 -7.14
C VAL A 248 -1.59 5.70 -6.14
N LEU A 249 -1.03 6.84 -6.57
CA LEU A 249 -0.25 7.73 -5.69
C LEU A 249 -1.07 8.29 -4.52
N VAL A 250 -2.40 8.45 -4.68
CA VAL A 250 -3.30 8.84 -3.58
C VAL A 250 -3.36 7.77 -2.49
N GLN A 251 -3.36 6.50 -2.89
CA GLN A 251 -3.51 5.37 -1.97
C GLN A 251 -2.18 4.91 -1.37
N MET A 252 -1.06 5.28 -2.00
CA MET A 252 0.29 4.88 -1.60
C MET A 252 0.61 5.17 -0.14
N PRO A 253 0.32 6.34 0.46
CA PRO A 253 0.69 6.62 1.85
C PRO A 253 -0.02 5.71 2.85
N LYS A 254 -1.25 5.28 2.56
CA LYS A 254 -1.98 4.33 3.41
C LYS A 254 -1.27 2.97 3.45
N ALA A 255 -0.78 2.52 2.30
CA ALA A 255 -0.02 1.27 2.22
C ALA A 255 1.35 1.38 2.90
N VAL A 256 2.03 2.53 2.81
CA VAL A 256 3.29 2.78 3.53
C VAL A 256 3.10 2.69 5.05
N VAL A 257 2.10 3.37 5.61
CA VAL A 257 1.80 3.28 7.05
C VAL A 257 1.44 1.84 7.46
N SER A 258 0.70 1.11 6.62
CA SER A 258 0.42 -0.31 6.85
C SER A 258 1.70 -1.16 6.89
N ILE A 259 2.68 -0.88 6.02
CA ILE A 259 3.97 -1.58 5.99
C ILE A 259 4.79 -1.27 7.25
N GLU A 260 4.89 0.01 7.64
CA GLU A 260 5.60 0.43 8.86
C GLU A 260 5.06 -0.31 10.10
N ARG A 261 3.73 -0.42 10.25
CA ARG A 261 3.12 -1.19 11.35
C ARG A 261 3.41 -2.68 11.30
N ILE A 262 3.57 -3.27 10.11
CA ILE A 262 3.98 -4.68 9.99
C ILE A 262 5.44 -4.82 10.44
N GLU A 263 6.32 -3.91 10.00
CA GLU A 263 7.74 -3.90 10.36
C GLU A 263 7.96 -3.70 11.86
N GLU A 264 7.18 -2.84 12.52
CA GLU A 264 7.21 -2.67 13.98
C GLU A 264 7.07 -4.00 14.74
N VAL A 265 6.17 -4.88 14.29
CA VAL A 265 5.97 -6.19 14.95
C VAL A 265 7.11 -7.13 14.62
N LEU A 266 7.58 -7.15 13.38
CA LEU A 266 8.68 -8.02 12.93
C LEU A 266 10.04 -7.63 13.51
N ALA A 267 10.21 -6.37 13.91
CA ALA A 267 11.43 -5.86 14.52
C ALA A 267 11.57 -6.22 16.02
N VAL A 268 10.48 -6.63 16.68
CA VAL A 268 10.51 -7.00 18.10
C VAL A 268 11.10 -8.40 18.25
N THR A 269 12.14 -8.51 19.07
CA THR A 269 12.70 -9.80 19.47
C THR A 269 12.19 -10.22 20.85
N SER A 270 12.05 -11.52 21.08
CA SER A 270 11.65 -12.04 22.39
C SER A 270 12.59 -11.58 23.50
N GLU A 271 12.00 -11.16 24.63
CA GLU A 271 12.73 -10.85 25.87
C GLU A 271 13.29 -12.11 26.52
N ILE A 272 12.60 -13.25 26.38
CA ILE A 272 13.06 -14.54 26.89
C ILE A 272 13.83 -15.22 25.76
N ARG A 273 15.15 -15.32 25.95
CA ARG A 273 16.03 -16.00 25.01
C ARG A 273 16.56 -17.27 25.64
N ASP A 274 16.46 -18.34 24.88
CA ASP A 274 17.16 -19.58 25.14
C ASP A 274 18.67 -19.33 25.15
N SER A 275 19.38 -19.95 26.10
CA SER A 275 20.84 -19.85 26.18
C SER A 275 21.49 -20.52 24.97
N GLU A 276 22.54 -19.91 24.41
CA GLU A 276 23.29 -20.48 23.28
C GLU A 276 23.97 -21.82 23.62
N ASP A 277 24.19 -22.08 24.91
CA ASP A 277 24.81 -23.31 25.44
C ASP A 277 23.82 -24.47 25.66
N LEU A 278 22.55 -24.32 25.24
CA LEU A 278 21.57 -25.40 25.38
C LEU A 278 21.97 -26.61 24.53
N LYS A 279 22.07 -27.77 25.18
CA LYS A 279 22.35 -29.04 24.53
C LYS A 279 21.07 -29.62 23.90
N ASP A 280 21.23 -30.57 23.00
CA ASP A 280 20.06 -31.22 22.39
C ASP A 280 19.19 -31.93 23.42
N ASN A 281 17.89 -32.07 23.14
CA ASN A 281 16.92 -32.72 24.04
C ASN A 281 17.35 -34.13 24.47
N SER A 282 18.11 -34.85 23.65
CA SER A 282 18.66 -36.18 23.98
C SER A 282 19.61 -36.15 25.18
N TYR A 283 20.36 -35.07 25.37
CA TYR A 283 21.22 -34.86 26.53
C TYR A 283 20.40 -34.72 27.81
N TYR A 284 19.34 -33.91 27.77
CA TYR A 284 18.48 -33.69 28.92
C TYR A 284 17.59 -34.90 29.22
N GLU A 285 17.14 -35.66 28.21
CA GLU A 285 16.43 -36.93 28.42
C GLU A 285 17.28 -37.96 29.17
N GLY A 286 18.58 -38.06 28.87
CA GLY A 286 19.51 -38.93 29.58
C GLY A 286 19.63 -38.55 31.06
N ILE A 287 19.67 -37.25 31.36
CA ILE A 287 19.72 -36.72 32.73
C ILE A 287 18.41 -36.97 33.48
N LEU A 288 17.26 -36.72 32.83
CA LEU A 288 15.93 -36.88 33.42
C LEU A 288 15.58 -38.35 33.70
N LYS A 289 16.16 -39.32 32.95
CA LYS A 289 16.01 -40.76 33.23
C LYS A 289 16.82 -41.23 34.44
N GLN A 290 17.90 -40.53 34.78
CA GLN A 290 18.83 -40.95 35.84
C GLN A 290 18.62 -40.19 37.16
N ASN A 291 17.87 -39.08 37.15
CA ASN A 291 17.71 -38.21 38.32
C ASN A 291 16.24 -37.97 38.65
N PRO A 292 15.84 -38.04 39.94
CA PRO A 292 14.51 -37.64 40.36
C PRO A 292 14.30 -36.13 40.10
N ILE A 293 13.18 -35.79 39.46
CA ILE A 293 12.83 -34.39 39.16
C ILE A 293 12.42 -33.69 40.46
N SER A 294 13.09 -32.58 40.78
CA SER A 294 12.74 -31.72 41.91
C SER A 294 12.52 -30.30 41.43
N LEU A 295 11.63 -29.57 42.11
CA LEU A 295 11.29 -28.18 41.83
C LEU A 295 11.66 -27.34 43.04
N THR A 296 12.53 -26.36 42.87
CA THR A 296 12.94 -25.44 43.93
C THR A 296 12.66 -24.01 43.51
N PHE A 297 11.94 -23.28 44.35
CA PHE A 297 11.84 -21.83 44.32
C PHE A 297 12.78 -21.32 45.42
N ASP A 298 13.74 -20.47 45.05
CA ASP A 298 14.68 -19.86 45.99
C ASP A 298 14.57 -18.33 45.95
N ASN A 299 14.00 -17.78 47.03
CA ASN A 299 13.81 -16.36 47.28
C ASN A 299 13.17 -15.61 46.10
N VAL A 300 12.18 -16.24 45.48
CA VAL A 300 11.58 -15.77 44.24
C VAL A 300 10.73 -14.53 44.52
N CYS A 301 11.02 -13.46 43.77
CA CYS A 301 10.24 -12.24 43.71
C CYS A 301 9.73 -12.02 42.29
N PHE A 302 8.45 -11.68 42.15
CA PHE A 302 7.84 -11.44 40.83
C PHE A 302 6.94 -10.22 40.83
N ARG A 303 6.96 -9.49 39.72
CA ARG A 303 6.18 -8.28 39.49
C ARG A 303 5.87 -8.18 38.00
N TYR A 304 4.60 -8.06 37.64
CA TYR A 304 4.22 -7.75 36.26
C TYR A 304 4.80 -6.40 35.82
N LYS A 305 5.09 -6.28 34.53
CA LYS A 305 5.51 -5.03 33.91
C LYS A 305 4.44 -3.95 34.19
N GLY A 306 4.85 -2.83 34.79
CA GLY A 306 3.97 -1.72 35.15
C GLY A 306 3.25 -1.81 36.50
N ALA A 307 3.40 -2.90 37.26
CA ALA A 307 2.82 -2.98 38.61
C ALA A 307 3.68 -2.22 39.64
N GLU A 308 3.06 -1.45 40.53
CA GLU A 308 3.78 -0.72 41.60
C GLU A 308 4.31 -1.65 42.69
N LYS A 309 3.59 -2.73 42.99
CA LYS A 309 3.93 -3.68 44.05
C LYS A 309 4.26 -5.05 43.47
N GLN A 310 5.22 -5.72 44.09
CA GLN A 310 5.50 -7.14 43.83
C GLN A 310 4.31 -8.01 44.26
N ILE A 311 3.99 -9.00 43.44
CA ILE A 311 2.92 -9.97 43.67
C ILE A 311 3.45 -11.16 44.47
N LEU A 312 4.63 -11.65 44.09
CA LEU A 312 5.37 -12.65 44.87
C LEU A 312 6.54 -11.95 45.56
N LYS A 313 6.69 -12.20 46.86
CA LYS A 313 7.76 -11.63 47.69
C LYS A 313 8.42 -12.74 48.49
N ASN A 314 9.72 -12.92 48.29
CA ASN A 314 10.58 -13.85 49.04
C ASN A 314 9.96 -15.25 49.19
N ILE A 315 9.46 -15.82 48.10
CA ILE A 315 8.87 -17.15 48.11
C ILE A 315 9.98 -18.19 47.96
N SER A 316 10.17 -19.02 48.99
CA SER A 316 11.11 -20.14 48.98
C SER A 316 10.44 -21.43 49.39
N PHE A 317 10.46 -22.44 48.52
CA PHE A 317 10.02 -23.79 48.83
C PHE A 317 10.64 -24.80 47.88
N SER A 318 10.70 -26.07 48.28
CA SER A 318 11.19 -27.17 47.45
C SER A 318 10.21 -28.33 47.48
N ILE A 319 9.98 -28.95 46.33
CA ILE A 319 9.17 -30.16 46.16
C ILE A 319 10.06 -31.24 45.56
N LYS A 320 10.12 -32.41 46.18
CA LYS A 320 10.86 -33.56 45.66
C LYS A 320 9.97 -34.44 44.76
N ALA A 321 10.61 -35.32 44.00
CA ALA A 321 9.91 -36.27 43.13
C ALA A 321 8.89 -37.11 43.94
N GLY A 322 7.63 -37.09 43.51
CA GLY A 322 6.53 -37.83 44.16
C GLY A 322 5.82 -37.08 45.30
N GLU A 323 6.34 -35.94 45.74
CA GLU A 323 5.67 -35.09 46.74
C GLU A 323 4.57 -34.23 46.10
N ARG A 324 3.54 -33.92 46.87
CA ARG A 324 2.47 -32.98 46.50
C ARG A 324 2.43 -31.85 47.52
N LEU A 325 2.35 -30.61 47.04
CA LEU A 325 1.97 -29.48 47.89
C LEU A 325 0.50 -29.65 48.29
N GLN A 326 0.24 -29.67 49.60
CA GLN A 326 -1.11 -29.48 50.16
C GLN A 326 -1.38 -27.99 50.35
#